data_AF-A0A6P0SJI1-F1
#
_entry.id   AF-A0A6P0SJI1-F1
#
_cell.length_a   1.000
_cell.length_b   1.000
_cell.length_c   1.000
_cell.angle_alpha   90.00
_cell.angle_beta   90.00
_cell.angle_gamma   90.00
#
_symmetry.space_group_name_H-M   'P 1'
#
loop_
_entity.id
_entity.type
_entity.pdbx_description
1 polymer ?
#
loop_
_entity_poly.entity_id
_entity_poly.type
_entity_poly.pdbx_seq_one_letter_code
_entity_poly.pdbx_strand_id
1 'polypeptide(L)'
;ENTNLKVINSIFTNNKSDGIEIAGENTNLNVVGSSFISNEKDGINIKANNTTSFVSKSTFSQNGDNGFDINAVGQNVKVIDSTIIKNEDTGIEIGTSEEVTNNVVQIFNSDIIENLTGGSGGGVSVLGIDNEVLLVNNQITGNSAEVNGGGIAVDSGNTMFLGNNTITDNIADSDNNGTGDGGGLFIGLGAIVGIRASQITDNVDLGGEYRNVFGNFFDLGDNDIAGNDIQV
;
A
#
# COMPACT_ATOMS: atom_id res chain seq x y z
N GLU A 1 -2.74 11.58 27.07
CA GLU A 1 -4.11 11.02 27.10
C GLU A 1 -4.37 10.42 25.74
N ASN A 2 -4.99 9.24 25.66
CA ASN A 2 -5.23 8.61 24.35
C ASN A 2 -6.55 9.16 23.78
N THR A 3 -6.49 9.77 22.60
CA THR A 3 -7.68 10.20 21.87
C THR A 3 -8.34 8.96 21.26
N ASN A 4 -9.66 8.82 21.30
CA ASN A 4 -10.35 7.67 20.73
C ASN A 4 -11.42 8.14 19.75
N LEU A 5 -11.33 7.70 18.50
CA LEU A 5 -12.33 7.94 17.47
C LEU A 5 -12.88 6.61 16.97
N LYS A 6 -14.22 6.48 16.97
CA LYS A 6 -14.93 5.34 16.41
C LYS A 6 -15.82 5.80 15.27
N VAL A 7 -15.71 5.12 14.14
CA VAL A 7 -16.42 5.41 12.90
C VAL A 7 -17.08 4.11 12.45
N ILE A 8 -18.41 4.07 12.49
CA ILE A 8 -19.14 2.82 12.29
C ILE A 8 -20.30 3.06 11.34
N ASN A 9 -20.33 2.34 10.23
CA ASN A 9 -21.38 2.43 9.21
C ASN A 9 -21.63 3.87 8.74
N SER A 10 -20.55 4.62 8.57
CA SER A 10 -20.56 6.04 8.21
C SER A 10 -20.06 6.26 6.79
N ILE A 11 -20.48 7.37 6.17
CA ILE A 11 -20.03 7.77 4.83
C ILE A 11 -19.40 9.16 4.92
N PHE A 12 -18.16 9.28 4.44
CA PHE A 12 -17.39 10.52 4.28
C PHE A 12 -17.15 10.71 2.79
N THR A 13 -17.80 11.68 2.17
CA THR A 13 -17.76 11.83 0.72
C THR A 13 -17.77 13.28 0.27
N ASN A 14 -17.08 13.57 -0.83
CA ASN A 14 -16.99 14.91 -1.42
C ASN A 14 -16.47 15.99 -0.44
N ASN A 15 -15.57 15.59 0.46
CA ASN A 15 -14.91 16.55 1.34
C ASN A 15 -13.85 17.35 0.57
N LYS A 16 -13.66 18.61 0.97
CA LYS A 16 -12.65 19.56 0.41
C LYS A 16 -11.19 19.24 0.81
N SER A 17 -11.01 18.12 1.49
CA SER A 17 -9.77 17.61 2.06
C SER A 17 -10.00 16.11 2.32
N ASP A 18 -9.23 15.50 3.21
CA ASP A 18 -9.38 14.11 3.64
C ASP A 18 -10.78 13.80 4.17
N GLY A 19 -11.21 12.54 4.05
CA GLY A 19 -12.41 12.06 4.72
C GLY A 19 -12.27 12.14 6.25
N ILE A 20 -11.12 11.72 6.78
CA ILE A 20 -10.70 11.94 8.17
C ILE A 20 -9.22 12.26 8.21
N GLU A 21 -8.87 13.35 8.91
CA GLU A 21 -7.50 13.68 9.28
C GLU A 21 -7.27 13.42 10.77
N ILE A 22 -6.27 12.59 11.10
CA ILE A 22 -5.83 12.35 12.48
C ILE A 22 -4.53 13.12 12.75
N ALA A 23 -4.66 14.28 13.39
CA ALA A 23 -3.52 15.16 13.72
C ALA A 23 -3.06 15.08 15.20
N GLY A 24 -3.85 14.47 16.09
CA GLY A 24 -3.50 14.35 17.51
C GLY A 24 -2.73 13.07 17.84
N GLU A 25 -1.56 13.18 18.47
CA GLU A 25 -0.74 12.03 18.87
C GLU A 25 -1.45 11.06 19.81
N ASN A 26 -1.01 9.79 19.84
CA ASN A 26 -1.55 8.73 20.71
C ASN A 26 -3.06 8.50 20.48
N THR A 27 -3.47 8.48 19.22
CA THR A 27 -4.88 8.26 18.84
C THR A 27 -5.18 6.78 18.62
N ASN A 28 -6.36 6.34 19.05
CA ASN A 28 -6.97 5.08 18.66
C ASN A 28 -8.10 5.36 17.68
N LEU A 29 -7.90 4.99 16.41
CA LEU A 29 -8.90 5.08 15.36
C LEU A 29 -9.51 3.69 15.13
N ASN A 30 -10.83 3.57 15.17
CA ASN A 30 -11.53 2.33 14.87
C ASN A 30 -12.62 2.59 13.83
N VAL A 31 -12.46 2.04 12.63
CA VAL A 31 -13.31 2.23 11.47
C VAL A 31 -13.91 0.89 11.06
N VAL A 32 -15.24 0.80 11.04
CA VAL A 32 -15.96 -0.43 10.72
C VAL A 32 -17.09 -0.13 9.76
N GLY A 33 -17.21 -0.88 8.67
CA GLY A 33 -18.38 -0.80 7.79
C GLY A 33 -18.55 0.55 7.11
N SER A 34 -17.50 1.37 7.01
CA SER A 34 -17.60 2.78 6.63
C SER A 34 -17.02 3.05 5.24
N SER A 35 -17.40 4.17 4.63
CA SER A 35 -17.00 4.51 3.27
C SER A 35 -16.38 5.91 3.19
N PHE A 36 -15.25 6.02 2.50
CA PHE A 36 -14.49 7.24 2.24
C PHE A 36 -14.38 7.40 0.73
N ILE A 37 -15.25 8.22 0.15
CA ILE A 37 -15.51 8.21 -1.30
C ILE A 37 -15.38 9.62 -1.88
N SER A 38 -14.56 9.81 -2.91
CA SER A 38 -14.47 11.09 -3.63
C SER A 38 -14.11 12.27 -2.73
N ASN A 39 -13.24 12.05 -1.75
CA ASN A 39 -12.64 13.16 -1.01
C ASN A 39 -11.57 13.82 -1.90
N GLU A 40 -11.42 15.15 -1.83
CA GLU A 40 -10.44 15.87 -2.67
C GLU A 40 -8.98 15.49 -2.38
N LYS A 41 -8.72 14.84 -1.25
CA LYS A 41 -7.42 14.31 -0.84
C LYS A 41 -7.56 12.84 -0.45
N ASP A 42 -7.16 12.45 0.76
CA ASP A 42 -7.16 11.06 1.18
C ASP A 42 -8.53 10.57 1.65
N GLY A 43 -8.74 9.25 1.64
CA GLY A 43 -9.85 8.67 2.40
C GLY A 43 -9.66 8.89 3.91
N ILE A 44 -8.51 8.47 4.43
CA ILE A 44 -8.04 8.78 5.79
C ILE A 44 -6.56 9.16 5.71
N ASN A 45 -6.18 10.22 6.42
CA ASN A 45 -4.80 10.63 6.59
C ASN A 45 -4.41 10.59 8.08
N ILE A 46 -3.39 9.80 8.44
CA ILE A 46 -2.88 9.73 9.81
C ILE A 46 -1.54 10.46 9.94
N LYS A 47 -1.59 11.75 10.26
CA LYS A 47 -0.41 12.61 10.53
C LYS A 47 0.11 12.54 11.97
N ALA A 48 -0.62 11.84 12.83
CA ALA A 48 -0.32 11.76 14.24
C ALA A 48 0.58 10.57 14.59
N ASN A 49 1.65 10.86 15.32
CA ASN A 49 2.53 9.84 15.90
C ASN A 49 1.79 8.91 16.87
N ASN A 50 2.28 7.68 16.99
CA ASN A 50 1.79 6.66 17.93
C ASN A 50 0.28 6.38 17.78
N THR A 51 -0.24 6.45 16.56
CA THR A 51 -1.64 6.15 16.28
C THR A 51 -1.84 4.65 16.11
N THR A 52 -2.80 4.08 16.83
CA THR A 52 -3.32 2.73 16.56
C THR A 52 -4.58 2.85 15.71
N SER A 53 -4.59 2.27 14.51
CA SER A 53 -5.76 2.25 13.64
C SER A 53 -6.23 0.83 13.36
N PHE A 54 -7.51 0.58 13.54
CA PHE A 54 -8.17 -0.65 13.11
C PHE A 54 -9.26 -0.31 12.11
N VAL A 55 -9.10 -0.79 10.88
CA VAL A 55 -10.04 -0.61 9.78
C VAL A 55 -10.58 -1.98 9.39
N SER A 56 -11.91 -2.12 9.31
CA SER A 56 -12.53 -3.35 8.84
C SER A 56 -13.77 -3.11 8.00
N LYS A 57 -13.98 -3.96 6.98
CA LYS A 57 -15.20 -3.94 6.15
C LYS A 57 -15.52 -2.56 5.59
N SER A 58 -14.48 -1.80 5.25
CA SER A 58 -14.61 -0.40 4.86
C SER A 58 -14.14 -0.21 3.43
N THR A 59 -14.60 0.89 2.81
CA THR A 59 -14.29 1.20 1.41
C THR A 59 -13.63 2.55 1.30
N PHE A 60 -12.51 2.62 0.58
CA PHE A 60 -11.77 3.83 0.25
C PHE A 60 -11.74 3.93 -1.27
N SER A 61 -12.45 4.88 -1.86
CA SER A 61 -12.58 4.90 -3.30
C SER A 61 -12.62 6.29 -3.92
N GLN A 62 -11.99 6.44 -5.08
CA GLN A 62 -12.05 7.67 -5.88
C GLN A 62 -11.58 8.90 -5.11
N ASN A 63 -10.74 8.72 -4.10
CA ASN A 63 -10.14 9.83 -3.38
C ASN A 63 -9.05 10.46 -4.26
N GLY A 64 -8.90 11.78 -4.18
CA GLY A 64 -8.02 12.57 -5.05
C GLY A 64 -6.53 12.36 -4.79
N ASP A 65 -6.19 11.91 -3.57
CA ASP A 65 -4.86 11.45 -3.21
C ASP A 65 -4.95 9.95 -2.84
N ASN A 66 -4.48 9.55 -1.66
CA ASN A 66 -4.42 8.14 -1.28
C ASN A 66 -5.77 7.59 -0.81
N GLY A 67 -5.92 6.26 -0.89
CA GLY A 67 -7.02 5.60 -0.18
C GLY A 67 -6.85 5.73 1.33
N PHE A 68 -5.65 5.37 1.81
CA PHE A 68 -5.29 5.44 3.23
C PHE A 68 -3.81 5.82 3.40
N ASP A 69 -3.57 6.99 3.98
CA ASP A 69 -2.24 7.57 4.19
C ASP A 69 -1.79 7.39 5.66
N ILE A 70 -0.63 6.73 5.85
CA ILE A 70 0.00 6.32 7.13
C ILE A 70 1.39 6.97 7.21
N ASN A 71 1.45 8.30 7.32
CA ASN A 71 2.67 9.12 7.11
C ASN A 71 3.40 9.59 8.39
N ALA A 72 3.05 9.11 9.59
CA ALA A 72 3.72 9.55 10.84
C ALA A 72 4.55 8.43 11.49
N VAL A 73 5.12 8.71 12.66
CA VAL A 73 6.02 7.78 13.37
C VAL A 73 5.25 6.87 14.33
N GLY A 74 5.62 5.61 14.40
CA GLY A 74 5.19 4.66 15.44
C GLY A 74 3.73 4.24 15.32
N GLN A 75 3.18 4.27 14.11
CA GLN A 75 1.78 3.92 13.85
C GLN A 75 1.60 2.41 13.79
N ASN A 76 0.53 1.92 14.39
CA ASN A 76 0.14 0.51 14.37
C ASN A 76 -1.20 0.38 13.66
N VAL A 77 -1.18 -0.03 12.40
CA VAL A 77 -2.35 -0.04 11.54
C VAL A 77 -2.72 -1.46 11.15
N LYS A 78 -3.99 -1.80 11.30
CA LYS A 78 -4.55 -3.07 10.86
C LYS A 78 -5.76 -2.85 9.97
N VAL A 79 -5.71 -3.35 8.74
CA VAL A 79 -6.79 -3.30 7.77
C VAL A 79 -7.27 -4.73 7.48
N ILE A 80 -8.58 -4.97 7.54
CA ILE A 80 -9.17 -6.31 7.34
C ILE A 80 -10.42 -6.22 6.48
N ASP A 81 -10.61 -7.18 5.56
CA ASP A 81 -11.85 -7.35 4.78
C ASP A 81 -12.31 -6.03 4.13
N SER A 82 -11.38 -5.20 3.63
CA SER A 82 -11.68 -3.85 3.15
C SER A 82 -11.34 -3.69 1.66
N THR A 83 -11.92 -2.67 1.03
CA THR A 83 -11.71 -2.40 -0.40
C THR A 83 -11.11 -1.01 -0.58
N ILE A 84 -9.95 -0.94 -1.22
CA ILE A 84 -9.24 0.29 -1.55
C ILE A 84 -9.15 0.36 -3.07
N ILE A 85 -9.92 1.24 -3.70
CA ILE A 85 -10.13 1.16 -5.15
C ILE A 85 -10.23 2.50 -5.87
N LYS A 86 -9.50 2.65 -6.98
CA LYS A 86 -9.56 3.83 -7.86
C LYS A 86 -9.22 5.13 -7.17
N ASN A 87 -8.27 5.14 -6.25
CA ASN A 87 -7.75 6.41 -5.75
C ASN A 87 -6.77 7.00 -6.79
N GLU A 88 -6.71 8.33 -6.86
CA GLU A 88 -5.92 9.09 -7.83
C GLU A 88 -4.44 9.25 -7.41
N ASP A 89 -4.08 8.67 -6.25
CA ASP A 89 -2.73 8.31 -5.85
C ASP A 89 -2.70 6.85 -5.32
N THR A 90 -1.69 6.52 -4.53
CA THR A 90 -1.44 5.21 -3.94
C THR A 90 -2.66 4.71 -3.14
N GLY A 91 -3.02 3.44 -3.32
CA GLY A 91 -4.09 2.83 -2.52
C GLY A 91 -3.82 2.97 -1.02
N ILE A 92 -2.64 2.52 -0.57
CA ILE A 92 -2.19 2.64 0.82
C ILE A 92 -0.74 3.11 0.85
N GLU A 93 -0.51 4.31 1.37
CA GLU A 93 0.84 4.87 1.57
C GLU A 93 1.30 4.66 3.02
N ILE A 94 2.52 4.16 3.20
CA ILE A 94 3.11 3.84 4.50
C ILE A 94 4.45 4.55 4.64
N GLY A 95 4.57 5.35 5.70
CA GLY A 95 5.76 6.10 6.03
C GLY A 95 5.89 7.40 5.25
N THR A 96 7.03 8.06 5.43
CA THR A 96 7.42 9.26 4.68
C THR A 96 8.90 9.15 4.33
N SER A 97 9.29 9.68 3.17
CA SER A 97 10.66 9.59 2.67
C SER A 97 11.68 10.15 3.66
N GLU A 98 12.85 9.50 3.75
CA GLU A 98 14.05 9.96 4.46
C GLU A 98 13.96 10.06 6.00
N GLU A 99 12.85 9.60 6.60
CA GLU A 99 12.67 9.57 8.05
C GLU A 99 12.49 8.15 8.59
N VAL A 100 12.99 7.91 9.80
CA VAL A 100 12.74 6.66 10.54
C VAL A 100 11.32 6.73 11.09
N THR A 101 10.42 5.90 10.56
CA THR A 101 8.99 5.95 10.89
C THR A 101 8.55 4.80 11.79
N ASN A 102 9.20 3.64 11.76
CA ASN A 102 8.90 2.52 12.67
C ASN A 102 7.40 2.11 12.68
N ASN A 103 6.70 2.21 11.55
CA ASN A 103 5.29 1.82 11.49
C ASN A 103 5.16 0.31 11.38
N VAL A 104 4.11 -0.23 12.00
CA VAL A 104 3.71 -1.62 11.90
C VAL A 104 2.36 -1.68 11.21
N VAL A 105 2.32 -2.20 9.98
CA VAL A 105 1.11 -2.22 9.16
C VAL A 105 0.77 -3.65 8.78
N GLN A 106 -0.47 -4.06 9.04
CA GLN A 106 -0.95 -5.40 8.72
C GLN A 106 -2.26 -5.34 7.93
N ILE A 107 -2.28 -5.95 6.74
CA ILE A 107 -3.42 -5.91 5.83
C ILE A 107 -3.84 -7.35 5.53
N PHE A 108 -5.12 -7.65 5.77
CA PHE A 108 -5.67 -8.99 5.63
C PHE A 108 -6.92 -9.01 4.77
N ASN A 109 -7.06 -10.03 3.92
CA ASN A 109 -8.29 -10.34 3.18
C ASN A 109 -8.90 -9.11 2.47
N SER A 110 -8.06 -8.21 1.97
CA SER A 110 -8.50 -6.93 1.40
C SER A 110 -8.23 -6.86 -0.09
N ASP A 111 -9.02 -6.05 -0.77
CA ASP A 111 -8.93 -5.79 -2.20
C ASP A 111 -8.31 -4.40 -2.39
N ILE A 112 -7.16 -4.33 -3.05
CA ILE A 112 -6.46 -3.09 -3.41
C ILE A 112 -6.37 -3.03 -4.93
N ILE A 113 -7.26 -2.26 -5.56
CA ILE A 113 -7.58 -2.41 -6.98
C ILE A 113 -7.54 -1.08 -7.72
N GLU A 114 -6.97 -1.06 -8.93
CA GLU A 114 -7.09 0.06 -9.87
C GLU A 114 -6.71 1.45 -9.29
N ASN A 115 -5.81 1.49 -8.31
CA ASN A 115 -5.24 2.74 -7.80
C ASN A 115 -4.09 3.18 -8.73
N LEU A 116 -3.93 4.49 -8.92
CA LEU A 116 -2.97 5.07 -9.87
C LEU A 116 -2.14 6.11 -9.16
N THR A 117 -0.81 6.01 -9.23
CA THR A 117 0.10 7.02 -8.69
C THR A 117 1.06 7.53 -9.76
N GLY A 118 1.43 8.81 -9.68
CA GLY A 118 2.58 9.37 -10.38
C GLY A 118 3.93 8.97 -9.77
N GLY A 119 3.91 8.28 -8.62
CA GLY A 119 5.08 7.79 -7.90
C GLY A 119 5.33 6.29 -8.13
N SER A 120 5.72 5.60 -7.05
CA SER A 120 5.89 4.15 -7.00
C SER A 120 4.85 3.52 -6.09
N GLY A 121 4.46 2.27 -6.33
CA GLY A 121 3.59 1.54 -5.41
C GLY A 121 2.10 1.84 -5.57
N GLY A 122 1.56 1.79 -6.79
CA GLY A 122 0.16 2.18 -7.06
C GLY A 122 -0.85 1.55 -6.10
N GLY A 123 -0.70 0.27 -5.78
CA GLY A 123 -1.49 -0.38 -4.73
C GLY A 123 -1.00 -0.04 -3.32
N VAL A 124 0.27 -0.35 -3.02
CA VAL A 124 0.91 -0.10 -1.73
C VAL A 124 2.30 0.49 -1.92
N SER A 125 2.56 1.62 -1.27
CA SER A 125 3.89 2.25 -1.23
C SER A 125 4.43 2.21 0.19
N VAL A 126 5.65 1.71 0.38
CA VAL A 126 6.35 1.69 1.67
C VAL A 126 7.59 2.56 1.57
N LEU A 127 7.54 3.71 2.23
CA LEU A 127 8.55 4.76 2.25
C LEU A 127 9.16 4.91 3.64
N GLY A 128 10.26 5.66 3.74
CA GLY A 128 10.95 5.89 5.01
C GLY A 128 11.74 4.66 5.45
N ILE A 129 12.02 4.55 6.75
CA ILE A 129 12.91 3.51 7.30
C ILE A 129 12.26 2.81 8.51
N ASP A 130 12.59 1.52 8.67
CA ASP A 130 12.20 0.64 9.77
C ASP A 130 10.69 0.34 9.84
N ASN A 131 9.96 0.42 8.72
CA ASN A 131 8.59 -0.06 8.69
C ASN A 131 8.53 -1.60 8.59
N GLU A 132 7.60 -2.19 9.33
CA GLU A 132 7.27 -3.61 9.28
C GLU A 132 5.87 -3.79 8.68
N VAL A 133 5.82 -4.44 7.52
CA VAL A 133 4.59 -4.55 6.74
C VAL A 133 4.23 -6.02 6.49
N LEU A 134 3.01 -6.41 6.82
CA LEU A 134 2.50 -7.77 6.65
C LEU A 134 1.22 -7.76 5.79
N LEU A 135 1.30 -8.35 4.59
CA LEU A 135 0.14 -8.51 3.72
C LEU A 135 -0.19 -10.00 3.63
N VAL A 136 -1.42 -10.37 3.99
CA VAL A 136 -1.88 -11.76 3.91
C VAL A 136 -3.27 -11.89 3.29
N ASN A 137 -3.44 -12.82 2.35
CA ASN A 137 -4.71 -13.09 1.66
C ASN A 137 -5.32 -11.89 0.94
N ASN A 138 -4.50 -10.96 0.44
CA ASN A 138 -5.00 -9.79 -0.28
C ASN A 138 -5.01 -10.03 -1.80
N GLN A 139 -5.90 -9.30 -2.49
CA GLN A 139 -5.87 -9.15 -3.94
C GLN A 139 -5.37 -7.74 -4.26
N ILE A 140 -4.28 -7.65 -5.02
CA ILE A 140 -3.62 -6.40 -5.39
C ILE A 140 -3.55 -6.41 -6.91
N THR A 141 -4.54 -5.78 -7.55
CA THR A 141 -4.80 -6.01 -8.98
C THR A 141 -5.07 -4.74 -9.75
N GLY A 142 -4.51 -4.62 -10.95
CA GLY A 142 -4.81 -3.51 -11.85
C GLY A 142 -4.30 -2.14 -11.37
N ASN A 143 -3.44 -2.09 -10.35
CA ASN A 143 -2.86 -0.84 -9.88
C ASN A 143 -1.73 -0.40 -10.81
N SER A 144 -1.49 0.91 -10.88
CA SER A 144 -0.57 1.52 -11.84
C SER A 144 0.33 2.55 -11.18
N ALA A 145 1.60 2.57 -11.55
CA ALA A 145 2.60 3.52 -11.09
C ALA A 145 3.40 4.05 -12.28
N GLU A 146 3.62 5.37 -12.34
CA GLU A 146 4.50 5.97 -13.35
C GLU A 146 5.97 5.58 -13.16
N VAL A 147 6.37 5.14 -11.95
CA VAL A 147 7.74 4.74 -11.66
C VAL A 147 7.83 3.22 -11.39
N ASN A 148 8.01 2.79 -10.14
CA ASN A 148 8.26 1.39 -9.82
C ASN A 148 7.04 0.73 -9.18
N GLY A 149 6.94 -0.60 -9.27
CA GLY A 149 6.04 -1.33 -8.40
C GLY A 149 4.58 -0.96 -8.62
N GLY A 150 4.03 -1.21 -9.80
CA GLY A 150 2.62 -0.91 -10.09
C GLY A 150 1.67 -1.42 -9.01
N GLY A 151 1.92 -2.64 -8.52
CA GLY A 151 1.23 -3.22 -7.38
C GLY A 151 1.80 -2.73 -6.06
N ILE A 152 3.06 -3.03 -5.80
CA ILE A 152 3.73 -2.72 -4.53
C ILE A 152 5.14 -2.17 -4.79
N ALA A 153 5.52 -1.11 -4.09
CA ALA A 153 6.90 -0.66 -3.99
C ALA A 153 7.36 -0.64 -2.54
N VAL A 154 8.54 -1.22 -2.28
CA VAL A 154 9.17 -1.25 -0.95
C VAL A 154 10.51 -0.54 -1.01
N ASP A 155 10.62 0.61 -0.36
CA ASP A 155 11.87 1.37 -0.32
C ASP A 155 12.89 0.75 0.65
N SER A 156 14.15 1.14 0.49
CA SER A 156 15.28 0.68 1.28
C SER A 156 15.05 0.82 2.80
N GLY A 157 15.57 -0.13 3.59
CA GLY A 157 15.47 -0.07 5.06
C GLY A 157 14.11 -0.50 5.62
N ASN A 158 13.18 -0.98 4.78
CA ASN A 158 11.89 -1.51 5.22
C ASN A 158 11.85 -3.05 5.16
N THR A 159 10.97 -3.64 5.96
CA THR A 159 10.72 -5.08 5.97
C THR A 159 9.28 -5.37 5.56
N MET A 160 9.10 -6.29 4.61
CA MET A 160 7.78 -6.74 4.17
C MET A 160 7.68 -8.26 4.15
N PHE A 161 6.53 -8.79 4.56
CA PHE A 161 6.15 -10.18 4.35
C PHE A 161 4.85 -10.27 3.54
N LEU A 162 4.91 -11.06 2.45
CA LEU A 162 3.78 -11.39 1.60
C LEU A 162 3.40 -12.86 1.82
N GLY A 163 2.19 -13.12 2.33
CA GLY A 163 1.67 -14.47 2.55
C GLY A 163 0.34 -14.72 1.84
N ASN A 164 0.29 -15.65 0.88
CA ASN A 164 -0.95 -16.01 0.19
C ASN A 164 -1.67 -14.81 -0.47
N ASN A 165 -0.91 -13.88 -1.06
CA ASN A 165 -1.50 -12.77 -1.81
C ASN A 165 -1.61 -13.11 -3.31
N THR A 166 -2.53 -12.46 -3.99
CA THR A 166 -2.64 -12.45 -5.47
C THR A 166 -2.28 -11.05 -5.95
N ILE A 167 -1.20 -10.94 -6.72
CA ILE A 167 -0.65 -9.67 -7.24
C ILE A 167 -0.59 -9.77 -8.76
N THR A 168 -1.59 -9.22 -9.45
CA THR A 168 -1.75 -9.43 -10.91
C THR A 168 -2.16 -8.18 -11.65
N ASP A 169 -1.88 -8.13 -12.96
CA ASP A 169 -2.32 -7.05 -13.86
C ASP A 169 -1.90 -5.64 -13.42
N ASN A 170 -0.89 -5.52 -12.54
CA ASN A 170 -0.37 -4.23 -12.13
C ASN A 170 0.68 -3.71 -13.12
N ILE A 171 0.81 -2.39 -13.22
CA ILE A 171 1.61 -1.72 -14.26
C ILE A 171 2.63 -0.75 -13.64
N ALA A 172 3.93 -0.97 -13.91
CA ALA A 172 5.01 0.01 -13.69
C ALA A 172 5.39 0.71 -15.00
N ASP A 173 6.11 1.83 -14.92
CA ASP A 173 6.42 2.73 -16.05
C ASP A 173 5.14 3.13 -16.81
N SER A 174 4.05 3.47 -16.10
CA SER A 174 2.76 3.68 -16.75
C SER A 174 2.68 4.92 -17.65
N ASP A 175 3.62 5.85 -17.51
CA ASP A 175 3.80 6.97 -18.45
C ASP A 175 4.66 6.59 -19.67
N ASN A 176 5.20 5.36 -19.69
CA ASN A 176 5.96 4.74 -20.76
C ASN A 176 7.14 5.62 -21.19
N ASN A 177 7.87 6.16 -20.22
CA ASN A 177 9.05 6.97 -20.43
C ASN A 177 10.33 6.11 -20.46
N GLY A 178 10.22 4.81 -20.18
CA GLY A 178 11.32 3.85 -20.14
C GLY A 178 12.07 3.84 -18.82
N THR A 179 11.43 4.26 -17.73
CA THR A 179 11.98 4.21 -16.37
C THR A 179 10.97 3.61 -15.41
N GLY A 180 11.45 2.77 -14.50
CA GLY A 180 10.58 2.01 -13.62
C GLY A 180 10.87 0.53 -13.74
N ASP A 181 10.70 -0.20 -12.65
CA ASP A 181 10.91 -1.63 -12.60
C ASP A 181 9.81 -2.32 -11.77
N GLY A 182 9.58 -3.60 -12.02
CA GLY A 182 8.80 -4.48 -11.14
C GLY A 182 7.30 -4.20 -11.18
N GLY A 183 6.63 -4.44 -12.30
CA GLY A 183 5.19 -4.17 -12.48
C GLY A 183 4.30 -4.64 -11.32
N GLY A 184 4.58 -5.82 -10.76
CA GLY A 184 3.87 -6.33 -9.58
C GLY A 184 4.49 -5.85 -8.27
N LEU A 185 5.81 -6.02 -8.12
CA LEU A 185 6.55 -5.73 -6.90
C LEU A 185 7.94 -5.17 -7.23
N PHE A 186 8.23 -3.98 -6.71
CA PHE A 186 9.56 -3.41 -6.67
C PHE A 186 10.15 -3.50 -5.26
N ILE A 187 11.40 -3.95 -5.19
CA ILE A 187 12.15 -4.08 -3.93
C ILE A 187 13.42 -3.24 -4.03
N GLY A 188 13.42 -2.11 -3.31
CA GLY A 188 14.55 -1.20 -3.21
C GLY A 188 15.77 -1.85 -2.56
N LEU A 189 16.95 -1.39 -2.95
CA LEU A 189 18.20 -1.92 -2.43
C LEU A 189 18.28 -1.76 -0.91
N GLY A 190 18.36 -2.87 -0.18
CA GLY A 190 18.41 -2.87 1.29
C GLY A 190 17.04 -3.04 1.97
N ALA A 191 15.95 -3.15 1.20
CA ALA A 191 14.69 -3.69 1.72
C ALA A 191 14.81 -5.21 1.96
N ILE A 192 14.05 -5.71 2.94
CA ILE A 192 13.99 -7.14 3.29
C ILE A 192 12.58 -7.64 3.01
N VAL A 193 12.42 -8.42 1.94
CA VAL A 193 11.10 -8.93 1.53
C VAL A 193 11.09 -10.46 1.56
N GLY A 194 10.14 -11.03 2.30
CA GLY A 194 9.86 -12.46 2.31
C GLY A 194 8.53 -12.77 1.62
N ILE A 195 8.51 -13.78 0.76
CA ILE A 195 7.31 -14.14 -0.02
C ILE A 195 6.99 -15.62 0.20
N ARG A 196 5.74 -15.92 0.56
CA ARG A 196 5.25 -17.29 0.75
C ARG A 196 3.86 -17.47 0.16
N ALA A 197 3.62 -18.63 -0.45
CA ALA A 197 2.31 -19.05 -0.95
C ALA A 197 1.59 -18.05 -1.87
N SER A 198 2.32 -17.10 -2.48
CA SER A 198 1.73 -15.96 -3.20
C SER A 198 1.84 -16.12 -4.71
N GLN A 199 0.87 -15.56 -5.42
CA GLN A 199 0.88 -15.45 -6.87
C GLN A 199 1.27 -14.02 -7.27
N ILE A 200 2.30 -13.89 -8.09
CA ILE A 200 2.74 -12.62 -8.69
C ILE A 200 2.96 -12.86 -10.19
N THR A 201 1.91 -12.63 -10.97
CA THR A 201 1.83 -12.99 -12.39
C THR A 201 1.11 -11.93 -13.19
N ASP A 202 1.31 -11.91 -14.50
CA ASP A 202 0.60 -11.02 -15.43
C ASP A 202 0.72 -9.52 -15.14
N ASN A 203 1.69 -9.13 -14.30
CA ASN A 203 2.05 -7.73 -14.15
C ASN A 203 2.95 -7.29 -15.30
N VAL A 204 2.99 -5.98 -15.52
CA VAL A 204 3.67 -5.35 -16.64
C VAL A 204 4.55 -4.23 -16.14
N ASP A 205 5.76 -4.21 -16.65
CA ASP A 205 6.62 -3.05 -16.67
C ASP A 205 6.70 -2.66 -18.15
N LEU A 206 6.26 -1.44 -18.48
CA LEU A 206 6.20 -0.98 -19.87
C LEU A 206 7.59 -0.66 -20.46
N GLY A 207 8.61 -0.44 -19.63
CA GLY A 207 10.01 -0.34 -20.05
C GLY A 207 10.52 -1.68 -20.61
N GLY A 208 10.00 -2.78 -20.06
CA GLY A 208 10.19 -4.14 -20.56
C GLY A 208 11.30 -4.93 -19.85
N GLU A 209 11.93 -4.36 -18.83
CA GLU A 209 13.04 -4.97 -18.10
C GLU A 209 12.58 -5.96 -17.02
N TYR A 210 11.57 -5.62 -16.20
CA TYR A 210 11.16 -6.44 -15.06
C TYR A 210 9.65 -6.45 -14.82
N ARG A 211 8.96 -7.33 -15.54
CA ARG A 211 7.48 -7.36 -15.56
C ARG A 211 6.81 -7.60 -14.21
N ASN A 212 7.28 -8.59 -13.44
CA ASN A 212 6.60 -8.98 -12.20
C ASN A 212 7.33 -8.50 -10.95
N VAL A 213 8.55 -8.98 -10.72
CA VAL A 213 9.33 -8.62 -9.54
C VAL A 213 10.69 -8.06 -9.95
N PHE A 214 11.05 -6.92 -9.36
CA PHE A 214 12.40 -6.37 -9.36
C PHE A 214 12.99 -6.38 -7.94
N GLY A 215 14.26 -6.78 -7.83
CA GLY A 215 15.02 -6.80 -6.59
C GLY A 215 14.98 -8.14 -5.84
N ASN A 216 15.66 -8.17 -4.68
CA ASN A 216 15.95 -9.42 -3.98
C ASN A 216 14.91 -9.73 -2.91
N PHE A 217 14.46 -10.98 -2.88
CA PHE A 217 13.52 -11.47 -1.87
C PHE A 217 13.92 -12.85 -1.35
N PHE A 218 13.40 -13.20 -0.18
CA PHE A 218 13.45 -14.53 0.39
C PHE A 218 12.23 -15.33 -0.10
N ASP A 219 12.47 -16.32 -0.96
CA ASP A 219 11.46 -17.31 -1.31
C ASP A 219 11.26 -18.29 -0.15
N LEU A 220 10.09 -18.21 0.49
CA LEU A 220 9.71 -19.05 1.63
C LEU A 220 8.79 -20.21 1.22
N GLY A 221 8.66 -20.46 -0.09
CA GLY A 221 7.99 -21.62 -0.68
C GLY A 221 6.55 -21.37 -1.09
N ASP A 222 6.04 -22.30 -1.91
CA ASP A 222 4.67 -22.36 -2.44
C ASP A 222 4.26 -21.15 -3.31
N ASN A 223 5.22 -20.40 -3.85
CA ASN A 223 4.94 -19.22 -4.67
C ASN A 223 4.76 -19.57 -6.16
N ASP A 224 3.88 -18.82 -6.83
CA ASP A 224 3.74 -18.77 -8.29
C ASP A 224 4.18 -17.39 -8.78
N ILE A 225 5.46 -17.27 -9.13
CA ILE A 225 6.08 -16.00 -9.55
C ILE A 225 6.74 -16.24 -10.90
N ALA A 226 6.28 -15.56 -11.94
CA ALA A 226 6.78 -15.71 -13.32
C ALA A 226 7.38 -14.40 -13.84
N GLY A 227 8.18 -14.42 -14.91
CA GLY A 227 8.65 -13.19 -15.57
C GLY A 227 9.47 -12.24 -14.68
N ASN A 228 10.27 -12.79 -13.76
CA ASN A 228 11.16 -12.05 -12.87
C ASN A 228 12.62 -12.20 -13.31
N ASP A 229 13.45 -11.25 -12.91
CA ASP A 229 14.90 -11.40 -12.92
C ASP A 229 15.39 -11.38 -11.47
N ILE A 230 15.69 -12.56 -10.91
CA ILE A 230 16.17 -12.69 -9.53
C ILE A 230 17.66 -12.37 -9.54
N GLN A 231 18.06 -11.25 -8.93
CA GLN A 231 19.48 -10.93 -8.77
C GLN A 231 20.05 -11.78 -7.61
N VAL A 232 20.91 -12.74 -7.93
CA VAL A 232 21.54 -13.64 -6.94
C VAL A 232 22.84 -13.04 -6.40
#